data_AF-A0A3D1XV16-F1
#
_entry.id   AF-A0A3D1XV16-F1
#
_cell.length_a   1.000
_cell.length_b   1.000
_cell.length_c   1.000
_cell.angle_alpha   90.00
_cell.angle_beta   90.00
_cell.angle_gamma   90.00
#
_symmetry.space_group_name_H-M   'P 1'
#
loop_
_entity.id
_entity.type
_entity.pdbx_description
1 polymer ?
#
loop_
_entity_poly.entity_id
_entity_poly.type
_entity_poly.pdbx_seq_one_letter_code
_entity_poly.pdbx_strand_id
1 'polypeptide(L)'
;REVKKQSGSGDFDSFRWKTIFRKFIEQINPVLLERHLELLDYILATGEIQLLDDPKIPALTPKYIWIIESTLESEWYLLRSYFFKAKSEIQSQFNKKEGTRKYWEEIKYKKIKIFEACQFSESNIQKFLFIDKLNYKTLEDIYEFSQELGLDLMPRDVSLALRGVDKAKNHIKERGGFLMGNRKVFQNQLLDLGFTKDNAYIIAKQAKRSNNHQISEAFQNSLQVAGDEIYWYRIPPDCQRIKIDVEAQCAKHLSTVRIHLFERGRFNKLLLQAGKPLIRKYLEKVYGDKVSELHCYFRLETVHQYYKLKFFEHHSCQIPSVSELIKVSRKEFQSVLLEGYKTFLKKKRLDIPSSLYKAIAAHKSMTEWEDAYTTPEEKILLRFWFLMDHGVTINQKIVNTGVLKPGADIWAFVKGQGDECNS
;
A
#
# COMPACT_ATOMS: atom_id res chain seq x y z
N ARG A 1 -36.91 -12.53 -63.47
CA ARG A 1 -35.45 -12.42 -63.21
C ARG A 1 -34.94 -11.38 -64.21
N GLU A 2 -34.39 -10.23 -63.85
CA GLU A 2 -33.91 -9.66 -62.59
C GLU A 2 -34.13 -8.15 -62.60
N VAL A 3 -34.36 -7.62 -61.40
CA VAL A 3 -34.42 -6.20 -61.04
C VAL A 3 -32.98 -5.65 -61.03
N LYS A 4 -32.73 -4.50 -61.67
CA LYS A 4 -31.58 -3.64 -61.33
C LYS A 4 -32.06 -2.52 -60.41
N LYS A 5 -31.60 -2.60 -59.14
CA LYS A 5 -31.80 -1.63 -58.06
C LYS A 5 -31.12 -0.30 -58.37
N GLN A 6 -31.80 0.79 -58.00
CA GLN A 6 -31.22 2.12 -57.77
C GLN A 6 -30.19 2.04 -56.64
N SER A 7 -29.02 2.66 -56.81
CA SER A 7 -28.06 2.93 -55.74
C SER A 7 -28.13 4.42 -55.36
N GLY A 8 -28.75 4.70 -54.22
CA GLY A 8 -28.64 5.99 -53.53
C GLY A 8 -27.77 5.85 -52.27
N SER A 9 -26.87 6.79 -52.06
CA SER A 9 -26.47 7.33 -50.75
C SER A 9 -25.53 8.51 -51.00
N GLY A 10 -26.08 9.72 -51.02
CA GLY A 10 -25.27 10.92 -50.86
C GLY A 10 -25.04 11.10 -49.36
N ASP A 11 -23.82 10.87 -48.91
CA ASP A 11 -23.45 11.02 -47.50
C ASP A 11 -23.74 12.43 -46.99
N PHE A 12 -24.36 12.50 -45.82
CA PHE A 12 -24.69 13.74 -45.12
C PHE A 12 -23.41 14.36 -44.54
N ASP A 13 -22.96 15.48 -45.11
CA ASP A 13 -21.78 16.21 -44.64
C ASP A 13 -22.10 16.96 -43.32
N SER A 14 -21.76 16.30 -42.21
CA SER A 14 -21.94 16.80 -40.84
C SER A 14 -21.29 18.16 -40.58
N PHE A 15 -20.18 18.48 -41.26
CA PHE A 15 -19.47 19.75 -41.08
C PHE A 15 -20.14 20.89 -41.82
N ARG A 16 -20.68 20.62 -43.01
CA ARG A 16 -21.50 21.57 -43.77
C ARG A 16 -22.82 21.86 -43.06
N TRP A 17 -23.47 20.84 -42.50
CA TRP A 17 -24.68 21.01 -41.68
C TRP A 17 -24.44 21.84 -40.43
N LYS A 18 -23.38 21.55 -39.65
CA LYS A 18 -23.02 22.35 -38.47
C LYS A 18 -22.73 23.82 -38.81
N THR A 19 -22.17 24.09 -39.98
CA THR A 19 -21.86 25.46 -40.44
C THR A 19 -23.11 26.22 -40.88
N ILE A 20 -24.03 25.55 -41.59
CA ILE A 20 -25.33 26.12 -41.98
C ILE A 20 -26.18 26.38 -40.72
N PHE A 21 -26.26 25.41 -39.82
CA PHE A 21 -27.01 25.50 -38.56
C PHE A 21 -26.50 26.62 -37.64
N ARG A 22 -25.18 26.83 -37.58
CA ARG A 22 -24.58 27.94 -36.83
C ARG A 22 -24.95 29.30 -37.41
N LYS A 23 -24.93 29.45 -38.74
CA LYS A 23 -25.38 30.67 -39.42
C LYS A 23 -26.89 30.91 -39.26
N PHE A 24 -27.68 29.85 -39.20
CA PHE A 24 -29.14 29.91 -39.03
C PHE A 24 -29.53 30.35 -37.60
N ILE A 25 -28.86 29.81 -36.58
CA ILE A 25 -29.07 30.18 -35.17
C ILE A 25 -28.57 31.59 -34.84
N GLU A 26 -27.54 32.09 -35.55
CA GLU A 26 -27.02 33.45 -35.34
C GLU A 26 -27.96 34.55 -35.88
N GLN A 27 -28.95 34.23 -36.74
CA GLN A 27 -29.79 35.24 -37.41
C GLN A 27 -31.28 35.25 -37.03
N ILE A 28 -31.83 34.20 -36.42
CA ILE A 28 -33.29 34.11 -36.19
C ILE A 28 -33.67 34.44 -34.75
N ASN A 29 -34.65 35.35 -34.60
CA ASN A 29 -35.31 35.66 -33.34
C ASN A 29 -36.15 34.43 -32.89
N PRO A 30 -36.03 33.94 -31.64
CA PRO A 30 -36.78 32.78 -31.13
C PRO A 30 -38.31 32.87 -31.32
N VAL A 31 -38.88 34.08 -31.26
CA VAL A 31 -40.32 34.32 -31.47
C VAL A 31 -40.73 34.13 -32.93
N LEU A 32 -39.81 34.42 -33.86
CA LEU A 32 -40.04 34.19 -35.28
C LEU A 32 -39.99 32.69 -35.59
N LEU A 33 -39.06 31.94 -35.00
CA LEU A 33 -38.95 30.49 -35.23
C LEU A 33 -40.21 29.74 -34.76
N GLU A 34 -40.73 30.05 -33.57
CA GLU A 34 -41.96 29.45 -33.05
C GLU A 34 -43.16 29.72 -33.97
N ARG A 35 -43.31 30.96 -34.45
CA ARG A 35 -44.35 31.32 -35.43
C ARG A 35 -44.18 30.64 -36.79
N HIS A 36 -42.94 30.41 -37.24
CA HIS A 36 -42.70 29.71 -38.50
C HIS A 36 -43.05 28.22 -38.39
N LEU A 37 -42.79 27.60 -37.23
CA LEU A 37 -43.20 26.22 -36.97
C LEU A 37 -44.72 26.09 -36.86
N GLU A 38 -45.39 27.03 -36.18
CA GLU A 38 -46.86 27.11 -36.16
C GLU A 38 -47.46 27.31 -37.55
N LEU A 39 -46.84 28.14 -38.39
CA LEU A 39 -47.25 28.36 -39.77
C LEU A 39 -47.11 27.10 -40.62
N LEU A 40 -46.01 26.35 -40.47
CA LEU A 40 -45.78 25.09 -41.17
C LEU A 40 -46.78 24.00 -40.76
N ASP A 41 -47.12 23.93 -39.46
CA ASP A 41 -48.14 23.02 -38.93
C ASP A 41 -49.55 23.39 -39.43
N TYR A 42 -49.87 24.68 -39.49
CA TYR A 42 -51.11 25.19 -40.09
C TYR A 42 -51.22 24.83 -41.57
N ILE A 43 -50.15 25.00 -42.36
CA ILE A 43 -50.14 24.69 -43.80
C ILE A 43 -50.31 23.19 -44.07
N LEU A 44 -49.76 22.32 -43.21
CA LEU A 44 -50.02 20.88 -43.27
C LEU A 44 -51.50 20.55 -43.02
N ALA A 45 -52.13 21.26 -42.08
CA ALA A 45 -53.52 21.03 -41.70
C ALA A 45 -54.54 21.58 -42.72
N THR A 46 -54.26 22.73 -43.34
CA THR A 46 -55.20 23.44 -44.24
C THR A 46 -54.90 23.27 -45.72
N GLY A 47 -53.66 22.90 -46.07
CA GLY A 47 -53.20 22.79 -47.46
C GLY A 47 -52.94 24.14 -48.15
N GLU A 48 -53.00 25.25 -47.40
CA GLU A 48 -52.85 26.62 -47.91
C GLU A 48 -51.38 26.99 -48.17
N ILE A 49 -50.79 26.38 -49.20
CA ILE A 49 -49.36 26.54 -49.54
C ILE A 49 -48.94 27.95 -49.96
N GLN A 50 -49.92 28.79 -50.31
CA GLN A 50 -49.72 30.19 -50.71
C GLN A 50 -49.11 31.03 -49.57
N LEU A 51 -49.24 30.57 -48.32
CA LEU A 51 -48.67 31.21 -47.13
C LEU A 51 -47.14 31.06 -47.00
N LEU A 52 -46.49 30.25 -47.85
CA LEU A 52 -45.02 30.16 -47.92
C LEU A 52 -44.39 31.27 -48.78
N ASP A 53 -45.19 32.13 -49.41
CA ASP A 53 -44.75 33.23 -50.27
C ASP A 53 -43.76 32.82 -51.39
N ASP A 54 -43.83 31.56 -51.86
CA ASP A 54 -43.02 31.08 -53.00
C ASP A 54 -43.90 30.91 -54.26
N PRO A 55 -43.74 31.79 -55.28
CA PRO A 55 -44.55 31.74 -56.50
C PRO A 55 -44.28 30.50 -57.37
N LYS A 56 -43.25 29.70 -57.07
CA LYS A 56 -42.94 28.46 -57.79
C LYS A 56 -43.67 27.24 -57.27
N ILE A 57 -44.40 27.35 -56.16
CA ILE A 57 -45.07 26.22 -55.51
C ILE A 57 -46.60 26.37 -55.66
N PRO A 58 -47.21 25.72 -56.67
CA PRO A 58 -48.64 25.85 -56.92
C PRO A 58 -49.50 24.89 -56.08
N ALA A 59 -48.94 23.81 -55.52
CA ALA A 59 -49.67 22.80 -54.73
C ALA A 59 -48.76 22.02 -53.76
N LEU A 60 -49.33 21.57 -52.64
CA LEU A 60 -48.63 20.78 -51.60
C LEU A 60 -48.46 19.32 -52.07
N THR A 61 -47.33 19.04 -52.72
CA THR A 61 -47.01 17.69 -53.21
C THR A 61 -46.58 16.76 -52.05
N PRO A 62 -46.72 15.43 -52.20
CA PRO A 62 -46.29 14.47 -51.17
C PRO A 62 -44.81 14.62 -50.74
N LYS A 63 -43.96 15.11 -51.65
CA LYS A 63 -42.57 15.44 -51.35
C LYS A 63 -42.46 16.61 -50.36
N TYR A 64 -43.28 17.65 -50.51
CA TYR A 64 -43.27 18.80 -49.60
C TYR A 64 -43.92 18.47 -48.25
N ILE A 65 -44.97 17.65 -48.23
CA ILE A 65 -45.59 17.14 -47.00
C ILE A 65 -44.55 16.41 -46.14
N TRP A 66 -43.82 15.46 -46.73
CA TRP A 66 -42.77 14.71 -46.03
C TRP A 66 -41.64 15.61 -45.50
N ILE A 67 -41.26 16.64 -46.25
CA ILE A 67 -40.23 17.60 -45.81
C ILE A 67 -40.72 18.40 -44.59
N ILE A 68 -41.97 18.88 -44.60
CA ILE A 68 -42.52 19.67 -43.50
C ILE A 68 -42.71 18.78 -42.25
N GLU A 69 -43.26 17.58 -42.39
CA GLU A 69 -43.44 16.62 -41.29
C GLU A 69 -42.10 16.20 -40.67
N SER A 70 -41.10 15.90 -41.49
CA SER A 70 -39.75 15.55 -41.01
C SER A 70 -39.06 16.71 -40.30
N THR A 71 -39.34 17.96 -40.71
CA THR A 71 -38.82 19.17 -40.06
C THR A 71 -39.48 19.37 -38.68
N LEU A 72 -40.79 19.17 -38.57
CA LEU A 72 -41.52 19.26 -37.28
C LEU A 72 -41.11 18.17 -36.29
N GLU A 73 -40.96 16.91 -36.72
CA GLU A 73 -40.55 15.80 -35.85
C GLU A 73 -39.10 15.89 -35.38
N SER A 74 -38.17 16.28 -36.26
CA SER A 74 -36.73 16.30 -35.94
C SER A 74 -36.33 17.45 -35.02
N GLU A 75 -37.05 18.57 -35.03
CA GLU A 75 -36.72 19.75 -34.22
C GLU A 75 -37.36 19.72 -32.81
N TRP A 76 -38.53 19.11 -32.63
CA TRP A 76 -39.24 19.10 -31.34
C TRP A 76 -38.44 18.45 -30.19
N TYR A 77 -37.64 17.42 -30.49
CA TYR A 77 -36.81 16.73 -29.49
C TYR A 77 -35.53 17.52 -29.12
N LEU A 78 -34.99 18.31 -30.06
CA LEU A 78 -33.80 19.14 -29.86
C LEU A 78 -34.12 20.44 -29.10
N LEU A 79 -35.31 21.01 -29.34
CA LEU A 79 -35.83 22.21 -28.66
C LEU A 79 -35.95 22.03 -27.13
N ARG A 80 -36.45 20.89 -26.65
CA ARG A 80 -36.75 20.68 -25.22
C ARG A 80 -35.50 20.59 -24.31
N SER A 81 -34.39 20.09 -24.84
CA SER A 81 -33.12 19.91 -24.10
C SER A 81 -32.27 21.19 -24.07
N TYR A 82 -32.30 21.98 -25.16
CA TYR A 82 -31.51 23.20 -25.29
C TYR A 82 -32.19 24.45 -24.72
N PHE A 83 -33.51 24.61 -24.81
CA PHE A 83 -34.15 25.90 -24.51
C PHE A 83 -34.27 26.25 -23.02
N PHE A 84 -34.43 25.28 -22.12
CA PHE A 84 -34.40 25.57 -20.67
C PHE A 84 -33.01 25.98 -20.19
N LYS A 85 -31.95 25.56 -20.89
CA LYS A 85 -30.53 25.84 -20.58
C LYS A 85 -30.05 27.13 -21.24
N ALA A 86 -30.44 27.37 -22.49
CA ALA A 86 -30.13 28.57 -23.26
C ALA A 86 -30.81 29.82 -22.69
N LYS A 87 -32.05 29.74 -22.19
CA LYS A 87 -32.76 30.90 -21.61
C LYS A 87 -32.00 31.53 -20.43
N SER A 88 -31.50 30.71 -19.51
CA SER A 88 -30.71 31.14 -18.35
C SER A 88 -29.35 31.72 -18.77
N GLU A 89 -28.66 31.07 -19.71
CA GLU A 89 -27.36 31.53 -20.23
C GLU A 89 -27.48 32.85 -21.02
N ILE A 90 -28.50 32.98 -21.86
CA ILE A 90 -28.77 34.17 -22.67
C ILE A 90 -29.14 35.36 -21.76
N GLN A 91 -30.01 35.19 -20.76
CA GLN A 91 -30.34 36.25 -19.79
C GLN A 91 -29.12 36.73 -19.01
N SER A 92 -28.18 35.85 -18.68
CA SER A 92 -26.93 36.23 -17.97
C SER A 92 -25.92 36.96 -18.87
N GLN A 93 -25.95 36.72 -20.19
CA GLN A 93 -25.02 37.30 -21.16
C GLN A 93 -25.43 38.69 -21.64
N PHE A 94 -26.73 38.99 -21.72
CA PHE A 94 -27.22 40.34 -22.05
C PHE A 94 -26.84 41.41 -21.01
N ASN A 95 -26.41 41.01 -19.81
CA ASN A 95 -25.94 41.92 -18.77
C ASN A 95 -24.42 42.24 -18.84
N LYS A 96 -23.66 41.70 -19.81
CA LYS A 96 -22.19 41.85 -19.89
C LYS A 96 -21.77 42.64 -21.14
N LYS A 97 -20.82 43.56 -21.01
CA LYS A 97 -20.25 44.36 -22.12
C LYS A 97 -19.57 43.44 -23.17
N GLU A 98 -19.65 43.81 -24.44
CA GLU A 98 -19.28 43.00 -25.62
C GLU A 98 -17.84 42.44 -25.59
N GLY A 99 -16.85 43.21 -25.11
CA GLY A 99 -15.47 42.74 -24.95
C GLY A 99 -15.32 41.60 -23.96
N THR A 100 -16.15 41.56 -22.92
CA THR A 100 -16.16 40.49 -21.93
C THR A 100 -16.71 39.19 -22.53
N ARG A 101 -17.63 39.27 -23.49
CA ARG A 101 -18.26 38.11 -24.14
C ARG A 101 -17.27 37.30 -24.99
N LYS A 102 -16.48 37.97 -25.84
CA LYS A 102 -15.42 37.32 -26.65
C LYS A 102 -14.38 36.60 -25.79
N TYR A 103 -13.97 37.23 -24.69
CA TYR A 103 -13.04 36.63 -23.73
C TYR A 103 -13.61 35.34 -23.10
N TRP A 104 -14.89 35.33 -22.72
CA TRP A 104 -15.53 34.13 -22.15
C TRP A 104 -15.67 32.98 -23.15
N GLU A 105 -15.95 33.27 -24.42
CA GLU A 105 -16.01 32.27 -25.49
C GLU A 105 -14.63 31.66 -25.77
N GLU A 106 -13.59 32.48 -25.84
CA GLU A 106 -12.21 32.03 -26.02
C GLU A 106 -11.75 31.13 -24.87
N ILE A 107 -12.03 31.53 -23.63
CA ILE A 107 -11.69 30.77 -22.42
C ILE A 107 -12.46 29.43 -22.38
N LYS A 108 -13.74 29.40 -22.74
CA LYS A 108 -14.52 28.16 -22.85
C LYS A 108 -13.91 27.21 -23.89
N TYR A 109 -13.52 27.73 -25.05
CA TYR A 109 -12.91 26.94 -26.12
C TYR A 109 -11.55 26.34 -25.71
N LYS A 110 -10.68 27.10 -25.03
CA LYS A 110 -9.40 26.57 -24.53
C LYS A 110 -9.58 25.44 -23.51
N LYS A 111 -10.58 25.52 -22.63
CA LYS A 111 -10.90 24.43 -21.68
C LYS A 111 -11.36 23.16 -22.41
N ILE A 112 -12.22 23.30 -23.43
CA ILE A 112 -12.72 22.17 -24.22
C ILE A 112 -11.55 21.42 -24.87
N LYS A 113 -10.59 22.13 -25.47
CA LYS A 113 -9.40 21.50 -26.07
C LYS A 113 -8.63 20.60 -25.09
N ILE A 114 -8.43 21.06 -23.85
CA ILE A 114 -7.74 20.26 -22.81
C ILE A 114 -8.55 19.01 -22.49
N PHE A 115 -9.88 19.13 -22.34
CA PHE A 115 -10.73 17.97 -22.04
C PHE A 115 -10.81 16.96 -23.18
N GLU A 116 -10.86 17.43 -24.43
CA GLU A 116 -10.84 16.57 -25.62
C GLU A 116 -9.50 15.83 -25.76
N ALA A 117 -8.38 16.53 -25.52
CA ALA A 117 -7.05 15.93 -25.51
C ALA A 117 -6.93 14.79 -24.47
N CYS A 118 -7.58 14.95 -23.32
CA CYS A 118 -7.64 13.92 -22.26
C CYS A 118 -8.80 12.92 -22.42
N GLN A 119 -9.49 12.89 -23.57
CA GLN A 119 -10.59 11.97 -23.88
C GLN A 119 -11.76 11.99 -22.88
N PHE A 120 -12.12 13.17 -22.34
CA PHE A 120 -13.28 13.29 -21.47
C PHE A 120 -14.57 13.03 -22.25
N SER A 121 -15.53 12.34 -21.63
CA SER A 121 -16.87 12.19 -22.20
C SER A 121 -17.61 13.53 -22.23
N GLU A 122 -18.52 13.69 -23.20
CA GLU A 122 -19.32 14.91 -23.36
C GLU A 122 -20.04 15.31 -22.06
N SER A 123 -20.59 14.33 -21.33
CA SER A 123 -21.23 14.55 -20.03
C SER A 123 -20.28 15.17 -18.99
N ASN A 124 -19.02 14.70 -18.93
CA ASN A 124 -18.01 15.27 -18.03
C ASN A 124 -17.57 16.67 -18.47
N ILE A 125 -17.40 16.90 -19.78
CA ILE A 125 -17.05 18.21 -20.34
C ILE A 125 -18.12 19.23 -19.98
N GLN A 126 -19.38 18.92 -20.25
CA GLN A 126 -20.51 19.76 -19.88
C GLN A 126 -20.47 20.05 -18.38
N LYS A 127 -20.38 19.01 -17.53
CA LYS A 127 -20.33 19.17 -16.07
C LYS A 127 -19.24 20.15 -15.60
N PHE A 128 -18.01 20.08 -16.13
CA PHE A 128 -16.92 20.96 -15.69
C PHE A 128 -16.96 22.36 -16.30
N LEU A 129 -17.54 22.52 -17.50
CA LEU A 129 -17.74 23.83 -18.12
C LEU A 129 -18.81 24.67 -17.40
N PHE A 130 -19.84 24.02 -16.84
CA PHE A 130 -20.92 24.70 -16.09
C PHE A 130 -20.55 25.02 -14.63
N ILE A 131 -19.38 24.60 -14.15
CA ILE A 131 -18.90 24.98 -12.82
C ILE A 131 -18.12 26.30 -12.96
N ASP A 132 -18.77 27.40 -12.58
CA ASP A 132 -18.20 28.76 -12.62
C ASP A 132 -16.85 28.90 -11.88
N LYS A 133 -16.57 27.99 -10.93
CA LYS A 133 -15.35 28.01 -10.11
C LYS A 133 -14.11 27.43 -10.81
N LEU A 134 -14.24 26.76 -11.96
CA LEU A 134 -13.08 26.20 -12.66
C LEU A 134 -12.41 27.31 -13.50
N ASN A 135 -11.32 27.90 -13.00
CA ASN A 135 -10.51 28.83 -13.80
C ASN A 135 -9.75 28.06 -14.90
N TYR A 136 -9.60 28.67 -16.09
CA TYR A 136 -8.77 28.10 -17.16
C TYR A 136 -7.32 27.92 -16.72
N LYS A 137 -6.73 28.93 -16.07
CA LYS A 137 -5.35 28.84 -15.57
C LYS A 137 -5.16 27.66 -14.62
N THR A 138 -6.12 27.43 -13.73
CA THR A 138 -6.10 26.25 -12.84
C THR A 138 -6.19 24.93 -13.60
N LEU A 139 -6.98 24.87 -14.68
CA LEU A 139 -7.10 23.67 -15.52
C LEU A 139 -5.81 23.43 -16.33
N GLU A 140 -5.21 24.49 -16.87
CA GLU A 140 -3.92 24.47 -17.57
C GLU A 140 -2.80 24.02 -16.62
N ASP A 141 -2.70 24.61 -15.43
CA ASP A 141 -1.70 24.28 -14.41
C ASP A 141 -1.71 22.80 -13.99
N ILE A 142 -2.89 22.18 -13.88
CA ILE A 142 -3.00 20.74 -13.53
C ILE A 142 -2.80 19.84 -14.75
N TYR A 143 -3.13 20.32 -15.95
CA TYR A 143 -2.91 19.61 -17.20
C TYR A 143 -1.43 19.52 -17.54
N GLU A 144 -0.70 20.63 -17.53
CA GLU A 144 0.76 20.65 -17.70
C GLU A 144 1.44 19.75 -16.69
N PHE A 145 1.06 19.86 -15.40
CA PHE A 145 1.60 19.02 -14.35
C PHE A 145 1.32 17.52 -14.54
N SER A 146 0.18 17.16 -15.12
CA SER A 146 -0.15 15.77 -15.46
C SER A 146 0.69 15.26 -16.63
N GLN A 147 0.89 16.10 -17.64
CA GLN A 147 1.71 15.79 -18.82
C GLN A 147 3.20 15.65 -18.46
N GLU A 148 3.73 16.47 -17.54
CA GLU A 148 5.09 16.32 -17.00
C GLU A 148 5.33 14.93 -16.37
N LEU A 149 4.28 14.32 -15.81
CA LEU A 149 4.31 12.98 -15.22
C LEU A 149 3.92 11.87 -16.20
N GLY A 150 3.67 12.20 -17.48
CA GLY A 150 3.25 11.26 -18.51
C GLY A 150 1.85 10.68 -18.28
N LEU A 151 0.95 11.42 -17.63
CA LEU A 151 -0.40 11.01 -17.31
C LEU A 151 -1.44 11.89 -17.99
N ASP A 152 -2.55 11.29 -18.41
CA ASP A 152 -3.74 12.03 -18.82
C ASP A 152 -4.53 12.54 -17.61
N LEU A 153 -5.15 13.70 -17.78
CA LEU A 153 -6.02 14.27 -16.74
C LEU A 153 -7.30 13.41 -16.61
N MET A 154 -7.82 13.24 -15.40
CA MET A 154 -9.09 12.55 -15.16
C MET A 154 -10.17 13.49 -14.60
N PRO A 155 -11.48 13.17 -14.76
CA PRO A 155 -12.57 13.92 -14.14
C PRO A 155 -12.40 14.15 -12.63
N ARG A 156 -11.80 13.19 -11.92
CA ARG A 156 -11.54 13.31 -10.48
C ARG A 156 -10.48 14.38 -10.17
N ASP A 157 -9.44 14.52 -11.00
CA ASP A 157 -8.39 15.52 -10.83
C ASP A 157 -8.97 16.94 -10.93
N VAL A 158 -9.79 17.17 -11.96
CA VAL A 158 -10.51 18.45 -12.15
C VAL A 158 -11.45 18.72 -10.97
N SER A 159 -12.18 17.71 -10.52
CA SER A 159 -13.07 17.83 -9.35
C SER A 159 -12.30 18.18 -8.06
N LEU A 160 -11.08 17.68 -7.90
CA LEU A 160 -10.23 18.00 -6.76
C LEU A 160 -9.62 19.40 -6.87
N ALA A 161 -9.29 19.85 -8.09
CA ALA A 161 -8.75 21.18 -8.35
C ALA A 161 -9.72 22.30 -7.95
N LEU A 162 -11.04 22.05 -8.11
CA LEU A 162 -12.10 22.93 -7.60
C LEU A 162 -12.04 23.14 -6.08
N ARG A 163 -11.42 22.22 -5.33
CA ARG A 163 -11.24 22.28 -3.87
C ARG A 163 -9.83 22.73 -3.47
N GLY A 164 -8.97 23.03 -4.44
CA GLY A 164 -7.57 23.43 -4.29
C GLY A 164 -6.66 22.74 -5.30
N VAL A 165 -5.82 23.52 -6.00
CA VAL A 165 -4.87 23.03 -7.03
C VAL A 165 -3.91 21.99 -6.45
N ASP A 166 -3.42 22.20 -5.23
CA ASP A 166 -2.51 21.27 -4.56
C ASP A 166 -3.14 19.90 -4.31
N LYS A 167 -4.46 19.84 -4.08
CA LYS A 167 -5.16 18.56 -3.90
C LYS A 167 -5.22 17.77 -5.20
N ALA A 168 -5.41 18.46 -6.33
CA ALA A 168 -5.35 17.83 -7.65
C ALA A 168 -3.92 17.36 -7.95
N LYS A 169 -2.91 18.22 -7.80
CA LYS A 169 -1.50 17.85 -8.00
C LYS A 169 -1.08 16.68 -7.13
N ASN A 170 -1.51 16.62 -5.87
CA ASN A 170 -1.24 15.48 -4.99
C ASN A 170 -1.90 14.18 -5.49
N HIS A 171 -3.14 14.23 -5.97
CA HIS A 171 -3.82 13.06 -6.51
C HIS A 171 -3.20 12.60 -7.84
N ILE A 172 -2.78 13.53 -8.70
CA ILE A 172 -2.05 13.24 -9.94
C ILE A 172 -0.69 12.59 -9.60
N LYS A 173 0.04 13.10 -8.60
CA LYS A 173 1.25 12.47 -8.08
C LYS A 173 1.00 11.05 -7.55
N GLU A 174 -0.07 10.83 -6.78
CA GLU A 174 -0.45 9.50 -6.29
C GLU A 174 -0.78 8.52 -7.43
N ARG A 175 -1.47 8.99 -8.48
CA ARG A 175 -1.71 8.24 -9.73
C ARG A 175 -0.41 7.90 -10.45
N GLY A 176 0.53 8.84 -10.49
CA GLY A 176 1.89 8.65 -11.00
C GLY A 176 2.78 7.78 -10.13
N GLY A 177 2.22 7.20 -9.06
CA GLY A 177 2.93 6.29 -8.18
C GLY A 177 3.72 6.98 -7.07
N PHE A 178 3.71 8.31 -6.95
CA PHE A 178 4.38 9.02 -5.87
C PHE A 178 3.53 9.04 -4.59
N LEU A 179 4.05 8.50 -3.50
CA LEU A 179 3.38 8.61 -2.20
C LEU A 179 3.43 10.06 -1.71
N MET A 180 2.30 10.58 -1.25
CA MET A 180 2.16 11.96 -0.75
C MET A 180 1.58 11.97 0.67
N GLY A 181 1.72 13.11 1.36
CA GLY A 181 1.18 13.33 2.71
C GLY A 181 1.58 12.24 3.71
N ASN A 182 0.60 11.71 4.44
CA ASN A 182 0.83 10.69 5.47
C ASN A 182 1.48 9.41 4.93
N ARG A 183 1.21 9.03 3.67
CA ARG A 183 1.83 7.82 3.08
C ARG A 183 3.31 8.04 2.83
N LYS A 184 3.71 9.25 2.41
CA LYS A 184 5.13 9.58 2.26
C LYS A 184 5.85 9.64 3.60
N VAL A 185 5.21 10.26 4.60
CA VAL A 185 5.74 10.30 5.97
C VAL A 185 5.94 8.87 6.50
N PHE A 186 4.95 8.00 6.29
CA PHE A 186 5.05 6.61 6.72
C PHE A 186 6.11 5.82 5.94
N GLN A 187 6.24 6.02 4.63
CA GLN A 187 7.34 5.43 3.86
C GLN A 187 8.70 5.84 4.43
N ASN A 188 8.91 7.13 4.69
CA ASN A 188 10.16 7.64 5.25
C ASN A 188 10.42 7.03 6.64
N GLN A 189 9.40 6.94 7.49
CA GLN A 189 9.52 6.26 8.78
C GLN A 189 9.95 4.79 8.63
N LEU A 190 9.41 4.05 7.66
CA LEU A 190 9.83 2.67 7.40
C LEU A 190 11.28 2.60 6.91
N LEU A 191 11.72 3.54 6.06
CA LEU A 191 13.11 3.63 5.63
C LEU A 191 14.05 3.91 6.81
N ASP A 192 13.67 4.81 7.73
CA ASP A 192 14.44 5.11 8.94
C ASP A 192 14.54 3.90 9.87
N LEU A 193 13.53 3.03 9.88
CA LEU A 193 13.54 1.75 10.59
C LEU A 193 14.40 0.68 9.90
N GLY A 194 14.86 0.92 8.66
CA GLY A 194 15.73 0.02 7.92
C GLY A 194 15.02 -0.89 6.91
N PHE A 195 13.76 -0.60 6.55
CA PHE A 195 13.08 -1.32 5.47
C PHE A 195 13.74 -1.03 4.11
N THR A 196 13.68 -2.00 3.20
CA THR A 196 14.04 -1.78 1.80
C THR A 196 13.13 -0.75 1.14
N LYS A 197 13.65 -0.03 0.14
CA LYS A 197 12.89 1.00 -0.59
C LYS A 197 11.60 0.45 -1.20
N ASP A 198 11.66 -0.77 -1.73
CA ASP A 198 10.53 -1.42 -2.39
C ASP A 198 9.44 -1.80 -1.40
N ASN A 199 9.79 -2.48 -0.29
CA ASN A 199 8.79 -2.85 0.71
C ASN A 199 8.25 -1.64 1.46
N ALA A 200 9.10 -0.66 1.80
CA ALA A 200 8.64 0.59 2.41
C ALA A 200 7.60 1.28 1.51
N TYR A 201 7.82 1.29 0.20
CA TYR A 201 6.85 1.81 -0.76
C TYR A 201 5.56 0.98 -0.81
N ILE A 202 5.67 -0.35 -0.96
CA ILE A 202 4.53 -1.27 -1.06
C ILE A 202 3.66 -1.18 0.19
N ILE A 203 4.27 -1.24 1.37
CA ILE A 203 3.59 -1.15 2.67
C ILE A 203 2.91 0.21 2.81
N ALA A 204 3.60 1.31 2.54
CA ALA A 204 3.03 2.64 2.70
C ALA A 204 1.91 2.94 1.69
N LYS A 205 1.93 2.30 0.51
CA LYS A 205 0.86 2.36 -0.48
C LYS A 205 -0.40 1.60 -0.04
N GLN A 206 -0.22 0.40 0.52
CA GLN A 206 -1.31 -0.53 0.82
C GLN A 206 -1.88 -0.40 2.23
N ALA A 207 -1.07 0.02 3.21
CA ALA A 207 -1.49 0.11 4.60
C ALA A 207 -2.56 1.20 4.79
N LYS A 208 -3.58 0.86 5.59
CA LYS A 208 -4.52 1.85 6.11
C LYS A 208 -3.83 2.69 7.18
N ARG A 209 -4.06 4.01 7.19
CA ARG A 209 -3.45 4.96 8.13
C ARG A 209 -3.56 4.53 9.60
N SER A 210 -4.70 3.94 9.99
CA SER A 210 -4.94 3.45 11.35
C SER A 210 -3.94 2.39 11.80
N ASN A 211 -3.29 1.69 10.88
CA ASN A 211 -2.49 0.49 11.16
C ASN A 211 -0.98 0.76 11.00
N ASN A 212 -0.58 1.98 10.66
CA ASN A 212 0.83 2.34 10.46
C ASN A 212 1.68 2.03 11.71
N HIS A 213 1.19 2.43 12.88
CA HIS A 213 1.86 2.19 14.17
C HIS A 213 2.05 0.70 14.44
N GLN A 214 1.04 -0.14 14.14
CA GLN A 214 1.12 -1.59 14.37
C GLN A 214 2.23 -2.25 13.55
N ILE A 215 2.49 -1.77 12.33
CA ILE A 215 3.54 -2.32 11.47
C ILE A 215 4.93 -1.91 11.99
N SER A 216 5.12 -0.62 12.30
CA SER A 216 6.37 -0.11 12.84
C SER A 216 6.70 -0.73 14.19
N GLU A 217 5.74 -0.77 15.11
CA GLU A 217 5.89 -1.39 16.44
C GLU A 217 6.17 -2.88 16.32
N ALA A 218 5.44 -3.63 15.47
CA ALA A 218 5.70 -5.06 15.32
C ALA A 218 7.11 -5.35 14.79
N PHE A 219 7.60 -4.53 13.85
CA PHE A 219 8.97 -4.65 13.34
C PHE A 219 9.99 -4.37 14.44
N GLN A 220 9.88 -3.23 15.13
CA GLN A 220 10.78 -2.85 16.23
C GLN A 220 10.76 -3.87 17.37
N ASN A 221 9.56 -4.29 17.80
CA ASN A 221 9.39 -5.29 18.85
C ASN A 221 10.02 -6.62 18.46
N SER A 222 9.95 -7.01 17.19
CA SER A 222 10.60 -8.24 16.72
C SER A 222 12.13 -8.14 16.86
N LEU A 223 12.73 -7.02 16.46
CA LEU A 223 14.17 -6.82 16.60
C LEU A 223 14.60 -6.74 18.07
N GLN A 224 13.79 -6.07 18.90
CA GLN A 224 14.03 -6.01 20.34
C GLN A 224 13.98 -7.41 20.96
N VAL A 225 12.93 -8.21 20.68
CA VAL A 225 12.79 -9.56 21.20
C VAL A 225 13.93 -10.48 20.72
N ALA A 226 14.39 -10.34 19.47
CA ALA A 226 15.57 -11.07 18.99
C ALA A 226 16.83 -10.75 19.83
N GLY A 227 17.01 -9.49 20.22
CA GLY A 227 18.10 -9.06 21.09
C GLY A 227 17.92 -9.53 22.54
N ASP A 228 16.76 -9.28 23.12
CA ASP A 228 16.42 -9.63 24.51
C ASP A 228 16.52 -11.14 24.75
N GLU A 229 16.16 -11.96 23.76
CA GLU A 229 16.18 -13.43 23.82
C GLU A 229 17.40 -14.05 23.10
N ILE A 230 18.45 -13.27 22.82
CA ILE A 230 19.66 -13.76 22.12
C ILE A 230 20.31 -14.96 22.82
N TYR A 231 20.24 -15.03 24.14
CA TYR A 231 20.79 -16.15 24.91
C TYR A 231 20.04 -17.46 24.61
N TRP A 232 18.79 -17.38 24.16
CA TRP A 232 18.11 -18.53 23.58
C TRP A 232 18.64 -18.74 22.16
N TYR A 233 18.19 -17.92 21.21
CA TYR A 233 18.33 -18.26 19.80
C TYR A 233 19.76 -18.18 19.24
N ARG A 234 20.69 -17.55 19.97
CA ARG A 234 22.07 -17.25 19.55
C ARG A 234 22.12 -16.45 18.24
N ILE A 235 21.09 -15.66 17.96
CA ILE A 235 21.00 -14.83 16.76
C ILE A 235 21.28 -13.38 17.13
N PRO A 236 22.34 -12.76 16.58
CA PRO A 236 22.60 -11.35 16.80
C PRO A 236 21.42 -10.46 16.35
N PRO A 237 21.12 -9.37 17.08
CA PRO A 237 20.05 -8.45 16.72
C PRO A 237 20.28 -7.72 15.39
N ASP A 238 21.53 -7.64 14.93
CA ASP A 238 21.93 -7.10 13.63
C ASP A 238 21.87 -8.13 12.48
N CYS A 239 21.38 -9.35 12.73
CA CYS A 239 21.23 -10.38 11.71
C CYS A 239 20.31 -9.89 10.57
N GLN A 240 20.91 -9.63 9.40
CA GLN A 240 20.21 -9.15 8.21
C GLN A 240 19.10 -10.09 7.76
N ARG A 241 19.32 -11.41 7.90
CA ARG A 241 18.32 -12.41 7.54
C ARG A 241 17.02 -12.24 8.33
N ILE A 242 17.10 -12.03 9.66
CA ILE A 242 15.91 -11.82 10.48
C ILE A 242 15.23 -10.51 10.11
N LYS A 243 15.98 -9.44 9.87
CA LYS A 243 15.41 -8.16 9.40
C LYS A 243 14.61 -8.33 8.12
N ILE A 244 15.19 -9.00 7.12
CA ILE A 244 14.53 -9.29 5.83
C ILE A 244 13.28 -10.17 6.04
N ASP A 245 13.37 -11.22 6.86
CA ASP A 245 12.26 -12.15 7.08
C ASP A 245 11.08 -11.49 7.82
N VAL A 246 11.37 -10.63 8.82
CA VAL A 246 10.36 -9.85 9.55
C VAL A 246 9.74 -8.79 8.63
N GLU A 247 10.56 -8.07 7.86
CA GLU A 247 10.12 -7.11 6.86
C GLU A 247 9.16 -7.76 5.83
N ALA A 248 9.49 -8.97 5.36
CA ALA A 248 8.63 -9.74 4.48
C ALA A 248 7.27 -10.10 5.15
N GLN A 249 7.24 -10.37 6.46
CA GLN A 249 5.97 -10.56 7.17
C GLN A 249 5.18 -9.24 7.29
N CYS A 250 5.84 -8.10 7.50
CA CYS A 250 5.22 -6.79 7.51
C CYS A 250 4.55 -6.47 6.16
N ALA A 251 5.25 -6.74 5.05
CA ALA A 251 4.70 -6.56 3.71
C ALA A 251 3.51 -7.50 3.42
N LYS A 252 3.58 -8.75 3.91
CA LYS A 252 2.56 -9.77 3.63
C LYS A 252 1.27 -9.60 4.43
N HIS A 253 1.36 -9.23 5.71
CA HIS A 253 0.21 -9.26 6.64
C HIS A 253 -0.28 -7.88 7.06
N LEU A 254 0.45 -6.80 6.75
CA LEU A 254 0.08 -5.42 7.03
C LEU A 254 -0.55 -5.26 8.43
N SER A 255 -1.87 -5.07 8.52
CA SER A 255 -2.60 -4.82 9.77
C SER A 255 -2.66 -5.99 10.76
N THR A 256 -2.39 -7.21 10.33
CA THR A 256 -2.39 -8.39 11.20
C THR A 256 -0.99 -8.88 11.51
N VAL A 257 0.06 -8.13 11.14
CA VAL A 257 1.46 -8.56 11.31
C VAL A 257 1.80 -8.93 12.75
N ARG A 258 1.32 -8.17 13.74
CA ARG A 258 1.55 -8.46 15.17
C ARG A 258 0.99 -9.82 15.57
N ILE A 259 -0.26 -10.11 15.20
CA ILE A 259 -0.92 -11.40 15.45
C ILE A 259 -0.12 -12.53 14.79
N HIS A 260 0.31 -12.32 13.55
CA HIS A 260 1.07 -13.32 12.81
C HIS A 260 2.44 -13.61 13.44
N LEU A 261 3.18 -12.58 13.84
CA LEU A 261 4.52 -12.72 14.39
C LEU A 261 4.48 -13.33 15.79
N PHE A 262 3.66 -12.78 16.69
CA PHE A 262 3.68 -13.15 18.11
C PHE A 262 2.61 -14.18 18.46
N GLU A 263 1.32 -13.88 18.26
CA GLU A 263 0.22 -14.76 18.70
C GLU A 263 0.14 -16.09 17.93
N ARG A 264 0.55 -16.10 16.65
CA ARG A 264 0.62 -17.31 15.84
C ARG A 264 2.02 -17.94 15.80
N GLY A 265 2.95 -17.43 16.62
CA GLY A 265 4.30 -17.99 16.78
C GLY A 265 5.18 -17.99 15.53
N ARG A 266 4.89 -17.17 14.49
CA ARG A 266 5.74 -17.15 13.28
C ARG A 266 7.12 -16.60 13.56
N PHE A 267 7.23 -15.63 14.46
CA PHE A 267 8.52 -15.04 14.78
C PHE A 267 9.46 -16.06 15.44
N ASN A 268 8.95 -16.85 16.39
CA ASN A 268 9.67 -17.99 16.95
C ASN A 268 10.18 -18.93 15.84
N LYS A 269 9.31 -19.28 14.87
CA LYS A 269 9.71 -20.12 13.73
C LYS A 269 10.85 -19.49 12.90
N LEU A 270 10.81 -18.18 12.65
CA LEU A 270 11.87 -17.48 11.92
C LEU A 270 13.20 -17.52 12.69
N LEU A 271 13.17 -17.25 13.98
CA LEU A 271 14.34 -17.36 14.85
C LEU A 271 14.92 -18.79 14.85
N LEU A 272 14.09 -19.81 15.00
CA LEU A 272 14.57 -21.20 14.95
C LEU A 272 15.22 -21.56 13.61
N GLN A 273 14.67 -21.08 12.49
CA GLN A 273 15.27 -21.34 11.17
C GLN A 273 16.58 -20.59 10.97
N ALA A 274 16.69 -19.36 11.46
CA ALA A 274 17.93 -18.59 11.39
C ALA A 274 19.03 -19.15 12.30
N GLY A 275 18.67 -19.80 13.42
CA GLY A 275 19.61 -20.44 14.34
C GLY A 275 20.12 -21.80 13.89
N LYS A 276 19.40 -22.49 12.98
CA LYS A 276 19.79 -23.83 12.48
C LYS A 276 21.26 -23.93 12.02
N PRO A 277 21.79 -23.04 11.16
CA PRO A 277 23.18 -23.11 10.72
C PRO A 277 24.20 -23.14 11.87
N LEU A 278 23.94 -22.42 12.96
CA LEU A 278 24.80 -22.42 14.16
C LEU A 278 24.76 -23.78 14.85
N ILE A 279 23.57 -24.38 14.97
CA ILE A 279 23.41 -25.72 15.52
C ILE A 279 24.14 -26.76 14.66
N ARG A 280 24.04 -26.67 13.33
CA ARG A 280 24.72 -27.60 12.40
C ARG A 280 26.24 -27.57 12.61
N LYS A 281 26.83 -26.37 12.56
CA LYS A 281 28.26 -26.17 12.78
C LYS A 281 28.71 -26.73 14.13
N TYR A 282 27.90 -26.53 15.17
CA TYR A 282 28.22 -27.03 16.51
C TYR A 282 28.12 -28.56 16.58
N LEU A 283 27.12 -29.18 15.96
CA LEU A 283 26.99 -30.64 15.88
C LEU A 283 28.15 -31.26 15.11
N GLU A 284 28.56 -30.68 13.99
CA GLU A 284 29.72 -31.11 13.19
C GLU A 284 31.01 -31.02 13.99
N LYS A 285 31.21 -29.92 14.75
CA LYS A 285 32.36 -29.77 15.66
C LYS A 285 32.43 -30.87 16.72
N VAL A 286 31.28 -31.26 17.29
CA VAL A 286 31.22 -32.21 18.41
C VAL A 286 31.26 -33.67 17.97
N TYR A 287 30.53 -34.01 16.89
CA TYR A 287 30.33 -35.39 16.45
C TYR A 287 30.99 -35.73 15.10
N GLY A 288 31.60 -34.75 14.44
CA GLY A 288 32.21 -34.88 13.11
C GLY A 288 31.23 -34.60 11.97
N ASP A 289 31.79 -34.34 10.78
CA ASP A 289 31.06 -33.83 9.61
C ASP A 289 29.94 -34.76 9.11
N LYS A 290 30.08 -36.07 9.36
CA LYS A 290 29.11 -37.09 8.98
C LYS A 290 27.86 -37.13 9.88
N VAL A 291 27.78 -36.32 10.93
CA VAL A 291 26.59 -36.26 11.79
C VAL A 291 25.34 -35.89 11.00
N SER A 292 25.50 -35.11 9.92
CA SER A 292 24.43 -34.68 9.01
C SER A 292 23.84 -35.83 8.18
N GLU A 293 24.59 -36.92 7.99
CA GLU A 293 24.18 -38.11 7.23
C GLU A 293 23.32 -39.08 8.07
N LEU A 294 23.26 -38.88 9.40
CA LEU A 294 22.49 -39.74 10.29
C LEU A 294 20.99 -39.60 10.03
N HIS A 295 20.27 -40.73 9.96
CA HIS A 295 18.81 -40.74 9.82
C HIS A 295 18.09 -39.95 10.93
N CYS A 296 18.69 -39.81 12.12
CA CYS A 296 18.12 -39.05 13.24
C CYS A 296 18.54 -37.57 13.29
N TYR A 297 19.30 -37.06 12.30
CA TYR A 297 19.85 -35.71 12.31
C TYR A 297 18.80 -34.61 12.52
N PHE A 298 17.63 -34.75 11.91
CA PHE A 298 16.52 -33.79 12.09
C PHE A 298 16.06 -33.65 13.55
N ARG A 299 16.26 -34.69 14.38
CA ARG A 299 15.97 -34.65 15.83
C ARG A 299 17.08 -33.97 16.62
N LEU A 300 18.31 -33.97 16.10
CA LEU A 300 19.47 -33.28 16.68
C LEU A 300 19.49 -31.80 16.34
N GLU A 301 19.03 -31.43 15.14
CA GLU A 301 19.02 -30.06 14.62
C GLU A 301 17.93 -29.18 15.28
N THR A 302 17.89 -29.18 16.62
CA THR A 302 16.96 -28.41 17.41
C THR A 302 17.72 -27.65 18.50
N VAL A 303 17.22 -26.46 18.81
CA VAL A 303 17.78 -25.58 19.84
C VAL A 303 17.84 -26.26 21.22
N HIS A 304 16.86 -27.10 21.56
CA HIS A 304 16.86 -27.87 22.80
C HIS A 304 18.03 -28.86 22.90
N GLN A 305 18.36 -29.56 21.80
CA GLN A 305 19.48 -30.49 21.79
C GLN A 305 20.82 -29.76 21.83
N TYR A 306 20.89 -28.61 21.17
CA TYR A 306 22.04 -27.72 21.30
C TYR A 306 22.31 -27.32 22.76
N TYR A 307 21.28 -26.93 23.53
CA TYR A 307 21.50 -26.58 24.95
C TYR A 307 21.88 -27.76 25.83
N LYS A 308 21.31 -28.94 25.58
CA LYS A 308 21.75 -30.14 26.29
C LYS A 308 23.22 -30.41 26.05
N LEU A 309 23.68 -30.28 24.81
CA LEU A 309 25.11 -30.42 24.52
C LEU A 309 25.95 -29.34 25.16
N LYS A 310 25.50 -28.08 25.16
CA LYS A 310 26.17 -26.99 25.89
C LYS A 310 26.24 -27.25 27.40
N PHE A 311 25.21 -27.85 27.97
CA PHE A 311 25.25 -28.31 29.34
C PHE A 311 26.38 -29.32 29.56
N PHE A 312 26.47 -30.35 28.71
CA PHE A 312 27.54 -31.36 28.84
C PHE A 312 28.94 -30.76 28.59
N GLU A 313 29.10 -29.83 27.65
CA GLU A 313 30.38 -29.13 27.40
C GLU A 313 30.87 -28.35 28.64
N HIS A 314 29.95 -27.65 29.33
CA HIS A 314 30.32 -26.75 30.44
C HIS A 314 30.30 -27.41 31.82
N HIS A 315 29.51 -28.47 32.02
CA HIS A 315 29.25 -29.06 33.34
C HIS A 315 29.63 -30.54 33.45
N SER A 316 29.78 -31.26 32.34
CA SER A 316 30.18 -32.67 32.32
C SER A 316 31.60 -32.82 31.78
N CYS A 317 32.30 -33.87 32.21
CA CYS A 317 33.61 -34.22 31.63
C CYS A 317 33.48 -35.12 30.39
N GLN A 318 32.27 -35.62 30.11
CA GLN A 318 32.01 -36.53 28.99
C GLN A 318 30.82 -36.02 28.16
N ILE A 319 31.06 -35.91 26.85
CA ILE A 319 30.04 -35.60 25.86
C ILE A 319 29.25 -36.89 25.57
N PRO A 320 27.91 -36.87 25.67
CA PRO A 320 27.10 -38.05 25.38
C PRO A 320 27.16 -38.41 23.90
N SER A 321 26.97 -39.69 23.57
CA SER A 321 26.73 -40.11 22.19
C SER A 321 25.42 -39.52 21.64
N VAL A 322 25.28 -39.52 20.32
CA VAL A 322 24.05 -39.06 19.64
C VAL A 322 22.80 -39.78 20.17
N SER A 323 22.89 -41.09 20.41
CA SER A 323 21.77 -41.90 20.90
C SER A 323 21.37 -41.52 22.32
N GLU A 324 22.34 -41.29 23.20
CA GLU A 324 22.11 -40.87 24.58
C GLU A 324 21.47 -39.49 24.63
N LEU A 325 22.00 -38.52 23.89
CA LEU A 325 21.50 -37.14 23.88
C LEU A 325 20.01 -37.07 23.48
N ILE A 326 19.63 -37.79 22.42
CA ILE A 326 18.25 -37.79 21.91
C ILE A 326 17.29 -38.45 22.91
N LYS A 327 17.75 -39.45 23.66
CA LYS A 327 16.93 -40.20 24.63
C LYS A 327 16.61 -39.39 25.88
N VAL A 328 17.48 -38.47 26.31
CA VAL A 328 17.21 -37.63 27.48
C VAL A 328 15.94 -36.80 27.24
N SER A 329 14.89 -37.04 28.00
CA SER A 329 13.67 -36.22 27.93
C SER A 329 13.88 -34.84 28.58
N ARG A 330 13.00 -33.86 28.32
CA ARG A 330 13.05 -32.55 29.01
C ARG A 330 12.86 -32.68 30.52
N LYS A 331 12.01 -33.61 30.96
CA LYS A 331 11.76 -33.91 32.37
C LYS A 331 13.01 -34.47 33.06
N GLU A 332 13.67 -35.45 32.44
CA GLU A 332 14.92 -36.02 33.00
C GLU A 332 16.04 -34.98 33.00
N PHE A 333 16.14 -34.19 31.93
CA PHE A 333 17.14 -33.13 31.81
C PHE A 333 16.99 -32.06 32.89
N GLN A 334 15.76 -31.73 33.29
CA GLN A 334 15.49 -30.73 34.33
C GLN A 334 16.21 -31.06 35.65
N SER A 335 16.14 -32.31 36.12
CA SER A 335 16.81 -32.74 37.35
C SER A 335 18.33 -32.61 37.24
N VAL A 336 18.90 -33.05 36.12
CA VAL A 336 20.35 -32.97 35.86
C VAL A 336 20.81 -31.51 35.77
N LEU A 337 20.00 -30.66 35.14
CA LEU A 337 20.29 -29.23 34.99
C LEU A 337 20.31 -28.51 36.34
N LEU A 338 19.37 -28.81 37.25
CA LEU A 338 19.33 -28.22 38.59
C LEU A 338 20.54 -28.61 39.44
N GLU A 339 21.00 -29.85 39.32
CA GLU A 339 22.22 -30.30 40.00
C GLU A 339 23.47 -29.64 39.42
N GLY A 340 23.56 -29.56 38.09
CA GLY A 340 24.64 -28.85 37.39
C GLY A 340 24.69 -27.37 37.77
N TYR A 341 23.55 -26.70 37.86
CA TYR A 341 23.46 -25.31 38.33
C TYR A 341 24.07 -25.13 39.72
N LYS A 342 23.66 -25.94 40.70
CA LYS A 342 24.21 -25.87 42.07
C LYS A 342 25.72 -26.10 42.10
N THR A 343 26.18 -27.09 41.34
CA THR A 343 27.61 -27.42 41.22
C THR A 343 28.40 -26.27 40.59
N PHE A 344 27.85 -25.65 39.56
CA PHE A 344 28.46 -24.51 38.88
C PHE A 344 28.61 -23.29 39.80
N LEU A 345 27.56 -22.93 40.54
CA LEU A 345 27.62 -21.84 41.52
C LEU A 345 28.68 -22.11 42.59
N LYS A 346 28.73 -23.33 43.12
CA LYS A 346 29.73 -23.73 44.13
C LYS A 346 31.16 -23.66 43.57
N LYS A 347 31.38 -24.19 42.37
CA LYS A 347 32.69 -24.19 41.68
C LYS A 347 33.18 -22.78 41.39
N LYS A 348 32.29 -21.89 40.95
CA LYS A 348 32.61 -20.50 40.62
C LYS A 348 32.49 -19.54 41.80
N ARG A 349 32.08 -20.02 42.99
CA ARG A 349 31.83 -19.23 44.21
C ARG A 349 30.90 -18.05 43.94
N LEU A 350 29.77 -18.32 43.28
CA LEU A 350 28.78 -17.33 42.90
C LEU A 350 27.61 -17.34 43.87
N ASP A 351 27.14 -16.16 44.23
CA ASP A 351 25.87 -15.93 44.91
C ASP A 351 24.91 -15.19 43.98
N ILE A 352 23.69 -15.72 43.84
CA ILE A 352 22.67 -15.17 42.94
C ILE A 352 21.69 -14.34 43.78
N PRO A 353 21.66 -13.00 43.60
CA PRO A 353 20.77 -12.15 44.38
C PRO A 353 19.31 -12.60 44.23
N SER A 354 18.55 -12.63 45.33
CA SER A 354 17.15 -13.06 45.28
C SER A 354 16.31 -12.17 44.36
N SER A 355 16.68 -10.89 44.22
CA SER A 355 16.03 -9.95 43.30
C SER A 355 16.20 -10.36 41.84
N LEU A 356 17.40 -10.81 41.45
CA LEU A 356 17.67 -11.32 40.11
C LEU A 356 16.90 -12.61 39.85
N TYR A 357 16.92 -13.55 40.80
CA TYR A 357 16.18 -14.81 40.68
C TYR A 357 14.67 -14.56 40.50
N LYS A 358 14.07 -13.71 41.34
CA LYS A 358 12.64 -13.34 41.23
C LYS A 358 12.32 -12.68 39.89
N ALA A 359 13.19 -11.79 39.40
CA ALA A 359 12.99 -11.14 38.11
C ALA A 359 13.01 -12.14 36.95
N ILE A 360 13.95 -13.09 36.94
CA ILE A 360 14.05 -14.13 35.92
C ILE A 360 12.87 -15.11 35.99
N ALA A 361 12.43 -15.46 37.19
CA ALA A 361 11.28 -16.35 37.37
C ALA A 361 9.96 -15.71 36.92
N ALA A 362 9.80 -14.40 37.13
CA ALA A 362 8.60 -13.67 36.70
C ALA A 362 8.57 -13.37 35.19
N HIS A 363 9.73 -13.25 34.56
CA HIS A 363 9.84 -12.97 33.14
C HIS A 363 9.50 -14.20 32.29
N LYS A 364 8.54 -14.04 31.37
CA LYS A 364 8.19 -15.04 30.37
C LYS A 364 8.65 -14.60 28.99
N SER A 365 9.13 -15.56 28.21
CA SER A 365 9.48 -15.34 26.82
C SER A 365 8.31 -14.81 26.00
N MET A 366 8.57 -13.80 25.18
CA MET A 366 7.60 -13.17 24.27
C MET A 366 7.29 -14.02 23.04
N THR A 367 8.18 -14.96 22.72
CA THR A 367 8.04 -15.91 21.60
C THR A 367 7.37 -17.22 22.01
N GLU A 368 6.93 -17.32 23.28
CA GLU A 368 6.36 -18.52 23.88
C GLU A 368 7.27 -19.75 23.73
N TRP A 369 8.58 -19.54 23.75
CA TRP A 369 9.56 -20.62 23.61
C TRP A 369 9.64 -21.54 24.85
N GLU A 370 9.27 -21.01 26.02
CA GLU A 370 9.39 -21.71 27.30
C GLU A 370 8.40 -22.87 27.41
N ASP A 371 8.90 -24.06 27.68
CA ASP A 371 8.08 -25.25 27.97
C ASP A 371 7.77 -25.36 29.47
N ALA A 372 6.88 -26.29 29.83
CA ALA A 372 6.48 -26.54 31.22
C ALA A 372 7.63 -27.00 32.15
N TYR A 373 8.79 -27.36 31.58
CA TYR A 373 9.97 -27.82 32.31
C TYR A 373 11.06 -26.75 32.42
N THR A 374 10.87 -25.59 31.78
CA THR A 374 11.85 -24.51 31.77
C THR A 374 11.92 -23.86 33.15
N THR A 375 13.11 -23.84 33.75
CA THR A 375 13.31 -23.29 35.11
C THR A 375 14.06 -21.95 35.10
N PRO A 376 13.94 -21.14 36.17
CA PRO A 376 14.78 -19.94 36.32
C PRO A 376 16.29 -20.24 36.28
N GLU A 377 16.70 -21.39 36.81
CA GLU A 377 18.10 -21.86 36.77
C GLU A 377 18.58 -22.10 35.34
N GLU A 378 17.75 -22.71 34.48
CA GLU A 378 18.06 -22.90 33.06
C GLU A 378 18.25 -21.53 32.38
N LYS A 379 17.34 -20.58 32.63
CA LYS A 379 17.44 -19.22 32.07
C LYS A 379 18.71 -18.49 32.51
N ILE A 380 19.18 -18.71 33.74
CA ILE A 380 20.44 -18.14 34.25
C ILE A 380 21.63 -18.82 33.58
N LEU A 381 21.65 -20.16 33.54
CA LEU A 381 22.72 -20.92 32.90
C LEU A 381 22.89 -20.57 31.42
N LEU A 382 21.81 -20.41 30.68
CA LEU A 382 21.86 -20.03 29.26
C LEU A 382 22.54 -18.68 29.02
N ARG A 383 22.32 -17.72 29.93
CA ARG A 383 23.01 -16.42 29.91
C ARG A 383 24.48 -16.57 30.28
N PHE A 384 24.82 -17.40 31.27
CA PHE A 384 26.22 -17.70 31.58
C PHE A 384 26.93 -18.39 30.42
N TRP A 385 26.32 -19.39 29.80
CA TRP A 385 26.88 -20.06 28.64
C TRP A 385 27.02 -19.10 27.47
N PHE A 386 26.06 -18.18 27.26
CA PHE A 386 26.19 -17.14 26.24
C PHE A 386 27.47 -16.32 26.44
N LEU A 387 27.68 -15.83 27.66
CA LEU A 387 28.85 -15.03 28.02
C LEU A 387 30.14 -15.85 27.88
N MET A 388 30.16 -17.09 28.35
CA MET A 388 31.32 -17.97 28.26
C MET A 388 31.66 -18.35 26.82
N ASP A 389 30.66 -18.61 25.98
CA ASP A 389 30.84 -18.91 24.55
C ASP A 389 31.54 -17.73 23.84
N HIS A 390 31.41 -16.50 24.36
CA HIS A 390 32.08 -15.29 23.86
C HIS A 390 33.27 -14.87 24.73
N GLY A 391 33.93 -15.80 25.43
CA GLY A 391 35.18 -15.52 26.15
C GLY A 391 35.03 -14.80 27.50
N VAL A 392 33.82 -14.45 27.94
CA VAL A 392 33.62 -13.76 29.22
C VAL A 392 33.78 -14.72 30.40
N THR A 393 34.70 -14.39 31.30
CA THR A 393 34.91 -15.15 32.53
C THR A 393 33.81 -14.85 33.57
N ILE A 394 33.03 -15.85 33.93
CA ILE A 394 31.96 -15.72 34.93
C ILE A 394 32.54 -15.62 36.34
N ASN A 395 32.25 -14.51 37.03
CA ASN A 395 32.58 -14.24 38.43
C ASN A 395 31.48 -13.38 39.08
N GLN A 396 31.58 -13.12 40.39
CA GLN A 396 30.56 -12.35 41.13
C GLN A 396 30.39 -10.91 40.61
N LYS A 397 31.46 -10.30 40.07
CA LYS A 397 31.39 -8.95 39.48
C LYS A 397 30.41 -8.93 38.31
N ILE A 398 30.46 -9.93 37.43
CA ILE A 398 29.52 -10.08 36.30
C ILE A 398 28.07 -10.25 36.78
N VAL A 399 27.84 -11.00 37.85
CA VAL A 399 26.48 -11.12 38.42
C VAL A 399 25.99 -9.77 38.94
N ASN A 400 26.88 -9.01 39.59
CA ASN A 400 26.57 -7.72 40.21
C ASN A 400 26.39 -6.59 39.19
N THR A 401 26.96 -6.68 37.97
CA THR A 401 26.74 -5.67 36.92
C THR A 401 25.29 -5.62 36.44
N GLY A 402 24.52 -6.69 36.68
CA GLY A 402 23.12 -6.77 36.28
C GLY A 402 22.91 -7.21 34.82
N VAL A 403 23.96 -7.64 34.11
CA VAL A 403 23.88 -8.12 32.71
C VAL A 403 22.95 -9.33 32.54
N LEU A 404 22.67 -10.06 33.64
CA LEU A 404 21.80 -11.23 33.62
C LEU A 404 20.31 -10.88 33.77
N LYS A 405 19.95 -9.62 34.03
CA LYS A 405 18.56 -9.21 34.21
C LYS A 405 17.77 -9.37 32.90
N PRO A 406 16.47 -9.69 32.95
CA PRO A 406 15.61 -9.60 31.78
C PRO A 406 15.66 -8.20 31.14
N GLY A 407 15.75 -8.13 29.81
CA GLY A 407 15.87 -6.87 29.07
C GLY A 407 17.26 -6.21 29.11
N ALA A 408 18.26 -6.82 29.76
CA ALA A 408 19.63 -6.37 29.64
C ALA A 408 20.20 -6.74 28.27
N ASP A 409 20.85 -5.79 27.60
CA ASP A 409 21.52 -6.03 26.33
C ASP A 409 22.85 -6.79 26.55
N ILE A 410 22.72 -8.11 26.67
CA ILE A 410 23.84 -9.03 26.88
C ILE A 410 24.79 -9.06 25.68
N TRP A 411 24.30 -8.71 24.47
CA TRP A 411 25.12 -8.64 23.26
C TRP A 411 26.01 -7.40 23.25
N ALA A 412 25.44 -6.23 23.55
CA ALA A 412 26.22 -5.00 23.71
C ALA A 412 27.27 -5.14 24.83
N PHE A 413 26.93 -5.84 25.92
CA PHE A 413 27.88 -6.12 26.98
C PHE A 413 29.10 -6.90 26.47
N VAL A 414 28.89 -7.97 25.70
CA VAL A 414 29.97 -8.77 25.10
C VAL A 414 30.83 -7.92 24.15
N LYS A 415 30.21 -7.16 23.24
CA LYS A 415 30.94 -6.25 22.33
C LYS A 415 31.79 -5.22 23.09
N GLY A 416 31.33 -4.77 24.25
CA GLY A 416 32.05 -3.84 25.12
C GLY A 416 33.24 -4.44 25.87
N GLN A 417 33.46 -5.76 25.83
CA GLN A 417 34.61 -6.42 26.46
C GLN A 417 35.87 -6.46 25.57
N GLY A 418 35.80 -6.00 24.31
CA GLY A 418 36.95 -5.94 23.38
C GLY A 418 37.04 -7.11 22.39
N ASP A 419 37.95 -7.02 21.41
CA ASP A 419 38.08 -7.93 20.25
C ASP A 419 38.36 -9.41 20.60
N GLU A 420 38.81 -9.71 21.83
CA GLU A 420 39.07 -11.08 22.31
C GLU A 420 37.81 -11.96 22.43
N CYS A 421 36.61 -11.39 22.29
CA CYS A 421 35.33 -12.07 22.48
C CYS A 421 34.66 -12.62 21.19
N ASN A 422 35.35 -12.57 20.04
CA ASN A 422 34.81 -12.93 18.71
C ASN A 422 35.17 -14.36 18.25
N SER A 423 34.91 -15.39 19.08
CA SER A 423 35.14 -16.80 18.70
C SER A 423 33.86 -17.52 18.26
#